data_AF-A0A957HAH9-F1
#
_entry.id   AF-A0A957HAH9-F1
#
_cell.length_a   1.000
_cell.length_b   1.000
_cell.length_c   1.000
_cell.angle_alpha   90.00
_cell.angle_beta   90.00
_cell.angle_gamma   90.00
#
_symmetry.space_group_name_H-M   'P 1'
#
loop_
_entity.id
_entity.type
_entity.pdbx_description
1 polymer ?
#
loop_
_entity_poly.entity_id
_entity_poly.type
_entity_poly.pdbx_seq_one_letter_code
_entity_poly.pdbx_strand_id
1 'polypeptide(L)' 'DQLLDQVWGHDFYGDESTVTVHIRRLREKIEPDPANPTYIHTLRGVGYKFEPA' A
#
# COMPACT_ATOMS: atom_id res chain seq x y z
N ASP A 1 17.20 -3.42 10.65
CA ASP A 1 16.77 -3.72 9.27
C ASP A 1 16.09 -5.08 9.07
N GLN A 2 16.12 -6.05 10.01
CA GLN A 2 15.57 -7.41 9.77
C GLN A 2 14.03 -7.56 9.79
N LEU A 3 13.28 -6.59 10.32
CA LEU A 3 11.81 -6.70 10.42
C LEU A 3 11.08 -6.30 9.13
N LEU A 4 11.68 -5.44 8.30
CA LEU A 4 11.07 -4.94 7.06
C LEU A 4 11.10 -5.99 5.95
N ASP A 5 12.19 -6.73 5.85
CA ASP A 5 12.37 -7.79 4.84
C ASP A 5 11.45 -9.00 5.05
N GLN A 6 11.06 -9.30 6.30
CA GLN A 6 10.18 -10.44 6.59
C GLN A 6 8.70 -10.18 6.29
N VAL A 7 8.27 -8.91 6.30
CA VAL A 7 6.85 -8.55 6.10
C VAL A 7 6.57 -8.22 4.63
N TRP A 8 7.54 -7.61 3.93
CA TRP A 8 7.37 -7.14 2.56
C TRP A 8 8.30 -7.81 1.56
N GLY A 9 8.64 -9.08 1.83
CA GLY A 9 9.47 -9.97 1.03
C GLY A 9 9.69 -9.49 -0.40
N HIS A 10 10.94 -9.09 -0.66
CA HIS A 10 11.62 -8.86 -1.94
C HIS A 10 10.83 -9.14 -3.22
N ASP A 11 9.72 -8.45 -3.51
CA ASP A 11 9.03 -8.58 -4.79
C ASP A 11 7.92 -7.53 -4.93
N PHE A 12 8.26 -6.37 -5.50
CA PHE A 12 7.35 -5.83 -6.51
C PHE A 12 8.11 -5.09 -7.61
N TYR A 13 8.69 -5.88 -8.52
CA TYR A 13 9.11 -5.45 -9.86
C TYR A 13 7.94 -5.58 -10.87
N GLY A 14 6.74 -5.11 -10.48
CA GLY A 14 5.59 -5.03 -11.38
C GLY A 14 5.28 -3.57 -11.68
N ASP A 15 4.89 -3.29 -12.94
CA ASP A 15 4.57 -1.96 -13.47
C ASP A 15 3.80 -1.12 -12.43
N GLU A 16 4.50 -0.16 -11.78
CA GLU A 16 3.99 0.65 -10.65
C GLU A 16 2.63 1.27 -10.95
N SER A 17 2.37 1.52 -12.23
CA SER A 17 1.10 2.02 -12.75
C SER A 17 -0.10 1.14 -12.40
N THR A 18 0.05 -0.19 -12.47
CA THR A 18 -1.04 -1.13 -12.24
C THR A 18 -1.37 -1.24 -10.75
N VAL A 19 -0.36 -1.29 -9.87
CA VAL A 19 -0.58 -1.36 -8.41
C VAL A 19 -1.28 -0.10 -7.91
N THR A 20 -0.83 1.07 -8.36
CA THR A 20 -1.40 2.34 -7.92
C THR A 20 -2.89 2.44 -8.22
N VAL A 21 -3.33 1.94 -9.39
CA VAL A 21 -4.75 1.89 -9.77
C VAL A 21 -5.54 0.94 -8.85
N HIS A 22 -4.99 -0.24 -8.56
CA HIS A 22 -5.67 -1.20 -7.69
C HIS A 22 -5.76 -0.69 -6.25
N ILE A 23 -4.68 -0.08 -5.72
CA ILE A 23 -4.67 0.54 -4.40
C ILE A 23 -5.69 1.69 -4.33
N ARG A 24 -5.77 2.53 -5.37
CA ARG A 24 -6.77 3.58 -5.44
C ARG A 24 -8.20 3.01 -5.38
N ARG A 25 -8.50 2.01 -6.22
CA ARG A 25 -9.82 1.35 -6.23
C ARG A 25 -10.15 0.67 -4.91
N LEU A 26 -9.13 0.15 -4.21
CA LEU A 26 -9.30 -0.47 -2.89
C LEU A 26 -9.63 0.60 -1.84
N ARG A 27 -8.87 1.70 -1.82
CA ARG A 27 -9.12 2.85 -0.94
C ARG A 27 -10.53 3.43 -1.15
N GLU A 28 -10.97 3.57 -2.40
CA GLU A 28 -12.34 4.01 -2.73
C GLU A 28 -13.44 3.12 -2.13
N LYS A 29 -13.15 1.86 -1.81
CA LYS A 29 -14.12 0.91 -1.25
C LYS A 29 -14.08 0.78 0.26
N ILE A 30 -12.88 0.91 0.85
CA ILE A 30 -12.67 0.59 2.27
C ILE A 30 -12.37 1.82 3.13
N GLU A 31 -11.81 2.88 2.56
CA GLU A 31 -11.46 4.08 3.32
C GLU A 31 -12.69 4.97 3.51
N PRO A 32 -12.86 5.60 4.68
CA PRO A 32 -13.88 6.63 4.87
C PRO A 32 -13.61 7.86 3.98
N ASP A 33 -12.34 8.22 3.81
CA ASP A 33 -11.87 9.25 2.88
C ASP A 33 -10.65 8.73 2.08
N PRO A 34 -10.81 8.41 0.78
CA PRO A 34 -9.70 7.93 -0.05
C PRO A 34 -8.56 8.94 -0.23
N ALA A 35 -8.81 10.24 -0.03
CA ALA A 35 -7.78 11.27 -0.09
C ALA A 35 -6.94 11.32 1.19
N ASN A 36 -7.52 10.89 2.33
CA ASN A 36 -6.87 10.78 3.62
C ASN A 36 -6.95 9.34 4.14
N PRO A 37 -6.21 8.39 3.51
CA PRO A 37 -6.34 6.97 3.82
C PRO A 37 -5.85 6.65 5.24
N THR A 38 -6.69 5.93 5.98
CA THR A 38 -6.46 5.47 7.35
C THR A 38 -6.06 4.01 7.43
N TYR A 39 -6.40 3.20 6.43
CA TYR A 39 -6.08 1.78 6.40
C TYR A 39 -4.88 1.48 5.52
N ILE A 40 -4.79 2.07 4.34
CA ILE A 40 -3.71 1.81 3.37
C ILE A 40 -2.77 3.02 3.31
N HIS A 41 -1.59 2.91 3.89
CA HIS A 41 -0.56 3.94 3.86
C HIS A 41 0.41 3.75 2.70
N THR A 42 0.74 4.84 2.00
CA THR A 42 1.80 4.83 0.99
C THR A 42 3.16 5.09 1.65
N LEU A 43 4.07 4.12 1.58
CA LEU A 43 5.46 4.25 1.99
C LEU A 43 6.31 4.55 0.75
N ARG A 44 6.70 5.82 0.56
CA ARG A 44 7.47 6.26 -0.61
C ARG A 44 8.80 5.50 -0.68
N GLY A 45 9.10 4.91 -1.84
CA GLY A 45 10.32 4.13 -2.07
C GLY A 45 10.30 2.71 -1.49
N VAL A 46 9.17 2.29 -0.91
CA VAL A 46 8.99 0.93 -0.32
C VAL A 46 7.75 0.24 -0.88
N GLY A 47 6.59 0.92 -0.86
CA GLY A 47 5.32 0.34 -1.33
C GLY A 47 4.12 0.82 -0.53
N TYR A 48 3.23 -0.11 -0.15
CA TYR A 48 2.01 0.19 0.60
C TYR A 48 1.93 -0.68 1.85
N LYS A 49 1.43 -0.09 2.94
CA LYS A 49 1.19 -0.76 4.22
C LYS A 49 -0.30 -0.76 4.53
N PHE A 50 -0.81 -1.89 5.00
CA PHE A 50 -2.15 -1.97 5.57
C PHE A 50 -2.06 -1.93 7.10
N GLU A 51 -2.82 -1.03 7.73
CA GLU A 51 -2.98 -0.91 9.18
C GLU A 51 -4.49 -0.92 9.51
N PRO A 52 -5.01 -1.98 10.14
CA PRO A 52 -6.38 -1.96 10.64
C PRO A 52 -6.47 -1.02 11.86
N ALA A 53 -7.58 -0.28 11.95
CA ALA A 53 -7.92 0.52 13.14
C ALA A 53 -8.28 -0.37 14.34
#